data_AF-A0A9C9X171-F1
#
_entry.id   AF-A0A9C9X171-F1
#
_cell.length_a   1.000
_cell.length_b   1.000
_cell.length_c   1.000
_cell.angle_alpha   90.00
_cell.angle_beta   90.00
_cell.angle_gamma   90.00
#
_symmetry.space_group_name_H-M   'P 1'
#
loop_
_entity.id
_entity.type
_entity.pdbx_description
1 polymer ?
#
loop_
_entity_poly.entity_id
_entity_poly.type
_entity_poly.pdbx_seq_one_letter_code
_entity_poly.pdbx_strand_id
1 'polypeptide(L)'
;MKILLPLMMVFALTVAVRAQTDKIAGSWMMFRAETGDEVKEPYFVTDFTKDGKMVIMGMEMGTWKFDTKGNRISMASKVDKDFNGESQILKLTDNKLILEKDGVKYYYSRVHPEEIARENKASHLAGNWKVESEENTTTLLKFELPDAFTLVQASNGMSDKFSGTWIYNPKEKSVIFMSFSHLLRGKMQVVEYSANKLVLQGKDRTIQAERLKESAGKIERLTFEEEDFPEEEQQSQYQLPWQDFDEMASVLKEVASLKYTYGKLVNEFNTLKYTNSILSTIKVDTQKPSVEFTNYYISGKDTSQFSQNYKGGLMGRYNDFFPREAPWPYRITGIEKVTVPAGTFECTVVEGINGEQKVKFWMINNLPGVYAKEIIEETDPFDNLEYRVKELEKINYRDGK
;
A
#
# COMPACT_ATOMS: atom_id res chain seq x y z
N MET A 1 78.18 7.73 -15.38
CA MET A 1 77.57 6.87 -14.34
C MET A 1 76.16 7.40 -14.10
N LYS A 2 75.17 6.54 -14.31
CA LYS A 2 73.74 6.86 -14.48
C LYS A 2 73.07 7.16 -13.13
N ILE A 3 72.50 8.36 -12.99
CA ILE A 3 71.44 8.64 -12.01
C ILE A 3 70.13 8.43 -12.77
N LEU A 4 69.51 7.27 -12.61
CA LEU A 4 68.20 6.99 -13.19
C LEU A 4 67.40 6.07 -12.27
N LEU A 5 67.11 6.55 -11.05
CA LEU A 5 66.14 5.92 -10.15
C LEU A 5 65.61 6.98 -9.16
N PRO A 6 64.60 7.76 -9.58
CA PRO A 6 63.48 7.99 -8.65
C PRO A 6 62.08 8.01 -9.29
N LEU A 7 61.93 7.83 -10.61
CA LEU A 7 60.62 8.00 -11.28
C LEU A 7 59.69 6.79 -11.14
N MET A 8 60.23 5.57 -10.99
CA MET A 8 59.43 4.33 -10.89
C MET A 8 58.76 4.16 -9.51
N MET A 9 59.30 4.79 -8.46
CA MET A 9 58.76 4.68 -7.09
C MET A 9 57.51 5.58 -6.89
N VAL A 10 57.41 6.69 -7.62
CA VAL A 10 56.28 7.63 -7.53
C VAL A 10 55.02 7.08 -8.23
N PHE A 11 55.19 6.30 -9.31
CA PHE A 11 54.06 5.62 -9.97
C PHE A 11 53.52 4.42 -9.17
N ALA A 12 54.38 3.69 -8.44
CA ALA A 12 53.92 2.59 -7.58
C ALA A 12 53.07 3.08 -6.39
N LEU A 13 53.41 4.25 -5.83
CA LEU A 13 52.69 4.85 -4.71
C LEU A 13 51.31 5.38 -5.12
N THR A 14 51.16 5.99 -6.30
CA THR A 14 49.84 6.47 -6.77
C THR A 14 48.90 5.34 -7.15
N VAL A 15 49.42 4.23 -7.68
CA VAL A 15 48.64 3.02 -7.99
C VAL A 15 48.18 2.31 -6.71
N ALA A 16 49.02 2.22 -5.69
CA ALA A 16 48.65 1.60 -4.41
C ALA A 16 47.58 2.41 -3.64
N VAL A 17 47.69 3.75 -3.64
CA VAL A 17 46.68 4.64 -3.05
C VAL A 17 45.33 4.49 -3.75
N ARG A 18 45.31 4.50 -5.09
CA ARG A 18 44.07 4.28 -5.86
C ARG A 18 43.45 2.91 -5.59
N ALA A 19 44.28 1.85 -5.56
CA ALA A 19 43.81 0.49 -5.34
C ALA A 19 43.20 0.26 -3.94
N GLN A 20 43.63 0.99 -2.90
CA GLN A 20 43.02 0.89 -1.57
C GLN A 20 41.77 1.75 -1.42
N THR A 21 41.71 2.94 -2.03
CA THR A 21 40.47 3.73 -2.09
C THR A 21 39.38 2.97 -2.85
N ASP A 22 39.75 2.21 -3.90
CA ASP A 22 38.84 1.31 -4.61
C ASP A 22 38.32 0.14 -3.74
N LYS A 23 39.05 -0.26 -2.69
CA LYS A 23 38.61 -1.31 -1.76
C LYS A 23 37.53 -0.82 -0.79
N ILE A 24 37.61 0.44 -0.36
CA ILE A 24 36.62 1.05 0.55
C ILE A 24 35.41 1.54 -0.26
N ALA A 25 35.63 2.06 -1.46
CA ALA A 25 34.52 2.55 -2.27
C ALA A 25 33.48 1.44 -2.57
N GLY A 26 32.21 1.80 -2.49
CA GLY A 26 31.06 0.91 -2.66
C GLY A 26 30.14 0.89 -1.45
N SER A 27 29.19 -0.04 -1.50
CA SER A 27 28.08 -0.17 -0.55
C SER A 27 28.44 -1.08 0.62
N TRP A 28 28.26 -0.58 1.84
CA TRP A 28 28.59 -1.27 3.08
C TRP A 28 27.43 -1.21 4.06
N MET A 29 26.96 -2.36 4.52
CA MET A 29 25.91 -2.45 5.54
C MET A 29 26.55 -2.49 6.93
N MET A 30 26.25 -1.51 7.77
CA MET A 30 26.60 -1.55 9.19
C MET A 30 25.60 -2.46 9.91
N PHE A 31 26.07 -3.60 10.41
CA PHE A 31 25.21 -4.57 11.10
C PHE A 31 25.46 -4.62 12.61
N ARG A 32 26.55 -4.02 13.10
CA ARG A 32 26.89 -4.03 14.53
C ARG A 32 27.73 -2.81 14.92
N ALA A 33 27.45 -2.25 16.09
CA ALA A 33 28.26 -1.27 16.77
C ALA A 33 28.47 -1.70 18.23
N GLU A 34 29.69 -1.59 18.75
CA GLU A 34 30.07 -2.03 20.09
C GLU A 34 30.74 -0.90 20.87
N THR A 35 30.27 -0.65 22.10
CA THR A 35 30.84 0.33 23.02
C THR A 35 30.90 -0.28 24.42
N GLY A 36 32.09 -0.65 24.89
CA GLY A 36 32.24 -1.39 26.15
C GLY A 36 31.41 -2.68 26.12
N ASP A 37 30.42 -2.79 27.00
CA ASP A 37 29.51 -3.94 27.10
C ASP A 37 28.23 -3.78 26.25
N GLU A 38 27.99 -2.61 25.65
CA GLU A 38 26.80 -2.36 24.83
C GLU A 38 27.02 -2.78 23.37
N VAL A 39 26.06 -3.54 22.83
CA VAL A 39 26.02 -3.94 21.43
C VAL A 39 24.73 -3.42 20.79
N LYS A 40 24.85 -2.66 19.70
CA LYS A 40 23.74 -2.18 18.87
C LYS A 40 23.80 -2.82 17.49
N GLU A 41 22.64 -3.06 16.90
CA GLU A 41 22.51 -3.64 15.55
C GLU A 41 21.66 -2.70 14.67
N PRO A 42 22.29 -1.67 14.07
CA PRO A 42 21.54 -0.57 13.46
C PRO A 42 20.99 -0.86 12.06
N TYR A 43 21.65 -1.72 11.28
CA TYR A 43 21.24 -2.15 9.93
C TYR A 43 20.89 -1.01 8.97
N PHE A 44 21.92 -0.31 8.48
CA PHE A 44 21.78 0.64 7.37
C PHE A 44 22.94 0.51 6.39
N VAL A 45 22.72 0.91 5.14
CA VAL A 45 23.75 0.92 4.09
C VAL A 45 24.36 2.31 3.98
N THR A 46 25.69 2.33 3.95
CA THR A 46 26.50 3.50 3.59
C THR A 46 27.21 3.22 2.28
N ASP A 47 26.99 4.07 1.29
CA ASP A 47 27.70 4.07 0.03
C ASP A 47 28.84 5.10 0.08
N PHE A 48 30.06 4.57 0.08
CA PHE A 48 31.28 5.37 -0.07
C PHE A 48 31.58 5.52 -1.55
N THR A 49 31.20 6.63 -2.15
CA THR A 49 31.37 6.83 -3.60
C THR A 49 32.83 7.19 -3.94
N LYS A 50 33.26 6.89 -5.17
CA LYS A 50 34.66 7.15 -5.61
C LYS A 50 35.02 8.64 -5.65
N ASP A 51 34.04 9.53 -5.81
CA ASP A 51 34.20 10.98 -5.76
C ASP A 51 34.24 11.52 -4.32
N GLY A 52 34.21 10.65 -3.31
CA GLY A 52 34.39 11.02 -1.91
C GLY A 52 33.10 11.47 -1.23
N LYS A 53 31.92 11.11 -1.75
CA LYS A 53 30.63 11.33 -1.10
C LYS A 53 30.22 10.12 -0.27
N MET A 54 29.53 10.41 0.82
CA MET A 54 28.95 9.41 1.71
C MET A 54 27.43 9.52 1.59
N VAL A 55 26.81 8.50 1.00
CA VAL A 55 25.36 8.40 0.83
C VAL A 55 24.84 7.35 1.82
N ILE A 56 23.81 7.68 2.59
CA ILE A 56 23.19 6.74 3.53
C ILE A 56 21.71 6.68 3.20
N MET A 57 21.20 5.47 2.97
CA MET A 57 19.79 5.25 2.60
C MET A 57 19.34 6.15 1.42
N GLY A 58 20.21 6.35 0.43
CA GLY A 58 19.94 7.17 -0.76
C GLY A 58 20.12 8.69 -0.58
N MET A 59 20.41 9.18 0.62
CA MET A 59 20.63 10.60 0.89
C MET A 59 22.13 10.93 1.00
N GLU A 60 22.59 11.97 0.32
CA GLU A 60 23.96 12.48 0.48
C GLU A 60 24.11 13.07 1.89
N MET A 61 24.77 12.32 2.79
CA MET A 61 24.96 12.72 4.17
C MET A 61 26.24 13.52 4.36
N GLY A 62 27.23 13.38 3.47
CA GLY A 62 28.48 14.11 3.60
C GLY A 62 29.57 13.63 2.68
N THR A 63 30.81 13.80 3.12
CA THR A 63 32.02 13.42 2.39
C THR A 63 32.89 12.49 3.21
N TRP A 64 33.69 11.69 2.53
CA TRP A 64 34.67 10.80 3.13
C TRP A 64 36.00 10.89 2.37
N LYS A 65 37.09 10.62 3.09
CA LYS A 65 38.44 10.48 2.52
C LYS A 65 39.18 9.35 3.22
N PHE A 66 39.96 8.59 2.46
CA PHE A 66 40.84 7.57 3.00
C PHE A 66 42.27 8.10 3.12
N ASP A 67 42.82 8.10 4.34
CA ASP A 67 44.23 8.31 4.59
C ASP A 67 44.97 6.96 4.63
N THR A 68 45.66 6.67 3.53
CA THR A 68 46.49 5.47 3.37
C THR A 68 47.65 5.37 4.36
N LYS A 69 48.21 6.50 4.85
CA LYS A 69 49.36 6.48 5.76
C LYS A 69 48.92 6.20 7.20
N GLY A 70 47.82 6.81 7.62
CA GLY A 70 47.20 6.56 8.93
C GLY A 70 46.35 5.28 8.99
N ASN A 71 45.98 4.71 7.83
CA ASN A 71 44.97 3.67 7.72
C ASN A 71 43.64 4.10 8.36
N ARG A 72 43.16 5.30 7.98
CA ARG A 72 42.00 5.97 8.58
C ARG A 72 41.01 6.44 7.53
N ILE A 73 39.74 6.51 7.91
CA ILE A 73 38.69 7.18 7.13
C ILE A 73 38.33 8.47 7.86
N SER A 74 38.46 9.61 7.17
CA SER A 74 37.98 10.89 7.66
C SER A 74 36.62 11.17 7.04
N MET A 75 35.61 11.41 7.88
CA MET A 75 34.24 11.71 7.45
C MET A 75 33.83 13.10 7.90
N ALA A 76 33.03 13.78 7.08
CA ALA A 76 32.48 15.09 7.37
C ALA A 76 31.07 15.23 6.81
N SER A 77 30.12 15.63 7.65
CA SER A 77 28.71 15.82 7.41
C SER A 77 28.24 17.12 8.06
N LYS A 78 27.39 17.85 7.33
CA LYS A 78 26.65 19.00 7.85
C LYS A 78 25.26 18.62 8.36
N VAL A 79 24.76 17.45 7.97
CA VAL A 79 23.41 16.95 8.29
C VAL A 79 23.42 16.28 9.65
N ASP A 80 24.41 15.41 9.88
CA ASP A 80 24.54 14.67 11.13
C ASP A 80 26.01 14.69 11.57
N LYS A 81 26.27 15.44 12.64
CA LYS A 81 27.63 15.66 13.15
C LYS A 81 28.23 14.41 13.77
N ASP A 82 27.44 13.39 14.07
CA ASP A 82 27.94 12.14 14.66
C ASP A 82 28.83 11.37 13.66
N PHE A 83 28.69 11.63 12.36
CA PHE A 83 29.61 11.11 11.34
C PHE A 83 30.97 11.83 11.33
N ASN A 84 31.10 13.04 11.89
CA ASN A 84 32.31 13.85 11.75
C ASN A 84 33.51 13.28 12.51
N GLY A 85 34.68 13.24 11.87
CA GLY A 85 35.93 12.89 12.52
C GLY A 85 36.72 11.81 11.79
N GLU A 86 37.71 11.25 12.48
CA GLU A 86 38.55 10.18 11.95
C GLU A 86 38.16 8.84 12.57
N SER A 87 38.07 7.82 11.73
CA SER A 87 37.88 6.44 12.14
C SER A 87 39.09 5.60 11.74
N GLN A 88 39.70 4.91 12.71
CA GLN A 88 40.79 3.99 12.45
C GLN A 88 40.25 2.71 11.80
N ILE A 89 40.86 2.27 10.70
CA ILE A 89 40.51 0.99 10.09
C ILE A 89 41.22 -0.11 10.87
N LEU A 90 40.45 -0.92 11.59
CA LEU A 90 40.97 -2.11 12.29
C LEU A 90 41.09 -3.31 11.36
N LYS A 91 40.19 -3.42 10.38
CA LYS A 91 40.20 -4.50 9.38
C LYS A 91 39.53 -4.04 8.09
N LEU A 92 40.17 -4.36 6.96
CA LEU A 92 39.60 -4.15 5.62
C LEU A 92 39.90 -5.38 4.75
N THR A 93 38.86 -6.04 4.28
CA THR A 93 38.90 -7.08 3.25
C THR A 93 37.84 -6.79 2.19
N ASP A 94 37.76 -7.60 1.15
CA ASP A 94 36.77 -7.39 0.09
C ASP A 94 35.31 -7.49 0.59
N ASN A 95 35.07 -8.10 1.75
CA ASN A 95 33.72 -8.33 2.31
C ASN A 95 33.52 -7.75 3.72
N LYS A 96 34.57 -7.28 4.40
CA LYS A 96 34.49 -6.83 5.80
C LYS A 96 35.26 -5.54 6.00
N LEU A 97 34.62 -4.59 6.68
CA LEU A 97 35.23 -3.36 7.15
C LEU A 97 34.93 -3.22 8.64
N ILE A 98 35.96 -2.99 9.45
CA ILE A 98 35.84 -2.71 10.88
C ILE A 98 36.52 -1.38 11.15
N LEU A 99 35.75 -0.44 11.69
CA LEU A 99 36.20 0.90 12.04
C LEU A 99 36.19 1.07 13.56
N GLU A 100 37.10 1.87 14.07
CA GLU A 100 37.08 2.36 15.45
C GLU A 100 37.06 3.88 15.45
N LYS A 101 36.14 4.46 16.22
CA LYS A 101 36.08 5.91 16.47
C LYS A 101 35.62 6.14 17.90
N ASP A 102 36.34 6.98 18.64
CA ASP A 102 35.99 7.39 20.01
C ASP A 102 35.70 6.20 20.96
N GLY A 103 36.45 5.10 20.81
CA GLY A 103 36.28 3.87 21.60
C GLY A 103 35.11 2.96 21.18
N VAL A 104 34.40 3.32 20.09
CA VAL A 104 33.31 2.53 19.51
C VAL A 104 33.81 1.76 18.29
N LYS A 105 33.52 0.46 18.23
CA LYS A 105 33.82 -0.39 17.06
C LYS A 105 32.58 -0.56 16.19
N TYR A 106 32.72 -0.27 14.90
CA TYR A 106 31.66 -0.39 13.91
C TYR A 106 32.00 -1.50 12.92
N TYR A 107 31.06 -2.41 12.68
CA TYR A 107 31.24 -3.59 11.84
C TYR A 107 30.36 -3.50 10.61
N TYR A 108 31.01 -3.64 9.46
CA TYR A 108 30.36 -3.56 8.17
C TYR A 108 30.60 -4.82 7.35
N SER A 109 29.57 -5.22 6.61
CA SER A 109 29.65 -6.21 5.54
C SER A 109 29.44 -5.53 4.21
N ARG A 110 30.23 -5.91 3.20
CA ARG A 110 30.02 -5.38 1.85
C ARG A 110 28.69 -5.87 1.29
N VAL A 111 27.97 -4.98 0.63
CA VAL A 111 26.70 -5.26 -0.03
C VAL A 111 26.99 -5.74 -1.46
N HIS A 112 26.44 -6.89 -1.81
CA HIS A 112 26.57 -7.51 -3.14
C HIS A 112 25.17 -7.63 -3.76
N PRO A 113 24.71 -6.65 -4.57
CA PRO A 113 23.33 -6.62 -5.07
C PRO A 113 22.91 -7.89 -5.82
N GLU A 114 23.82 -8.45 -6.62
CA GLU A 114 23.55 -9.69 -7.37
C GLU A 114 23.36 -10.92 -6.47
N GLU A 115 24.12 -10.98 -5.37
CA GLU A 115 23.94 -12.02 -4.37
C GLU A 115 22.61 -11.84 -3.64
N ILE A 116 22.29 -10.61 -3.22
CA ILE A 116 21.02 -10.28 -2.56
C ILE A 116 19.84 -10.67 -3.46
N ALA A 117 19.85 -10.26 -4.73
CA ALA A 117 18.81 -10.59 -5.69
C ALA A 117 18.62 -12.11 -5.84
N ARG A 118 19.74 -12.86 -5.93
CA ARG A 118 19.72 -14.33 -6.03
C ARG A 118 19.14 -14.97 -4.77
N GLU A 119 19.62 -14.57 -3.59
CA GLU A 119 19.18 -15.17 -2.33
C GLU A 119 17.73 -14.79 -1.99
N ASN A 120 17.33 -13.54 -2.23
CA ASN A 120 15.94 -13.09 -2.09
C ASN A 120 15.02 -13.87 -3.02
N LYS A 121 15.41 -14.10 -4.28
CA LYS A 121 14.65 -14.93 -5.20
C LYS A 121 14.55 -16.39 -4.73
N ALA A 122 15.65 -16.96 -4.25
CA ALA A 122 15.71 -18.33 -3.74
C ALA A 122 14.95 -18.52 -2.41
N SER A 123 14.72 -17.44 -1.66
CA SER A 123 13.94 -17.49 -0.41
C SER A 123 12.45 -17.79 -0.63
N HIS A 124 11.94 -17.51 -1.83
CA HIS A 124 10.52 -17.54 -2.19
C HIS A 124 9.60 -16.62 -1.35
N LEU A 125 10.15 -15.73 -0.51
CA LEU A 125 9.37 -14.81 0.33
C LEU A 125 8.64 -13.72 -0.48
N ALA A 126 9.11 -13.45 -1.71
CA ALA A 126 8.51 -12.49 -2.63
C ALA A 126 6.99 -12.71 -2.81
N GLY A 127 6.23 -11.61 -2.80
CA GLY A 127 4.78 -11.61 -2.96
C GLY A 127 4.04 -10.75 -1.93
N ASN A 128 2.72 -10.85 -1.98
CA ASN A 128 1.78 -10.09 -1.15
C ASN A 128 1.34 -10.91 0.07
N TRP A 129 1.37 -10.28 1.23
CA TRP A 129 1.08 -10.89 2.52
C TRP A 129 0.13 -10.00 3.31
N LYS A 130 -0.87 -10.60 3.94
CA LYS A 130 -1.71 -9.97 4.95
C LYS A 130 -1.16 -10.30 6.32
N VAL A 131 -0.67 -9.29 7.03
CA VAL A 131 -0.13 -9.44 8.38
C VAL A 131 -1.29 -9.45 9.37
N GLU A 132 -1.23 -10.35 10.35
CA GLU A 132 -2.16 -10.38 11.48
C GLU A 132 -2.07 -9.05 12.25
N SER A 133 -3.22 -8.41 12.47
CA SER A 133 -3.28 -7.08 13.06
C SER A 133 -4.52 -6.94 13.95
N GLU A 134 -4.54 -5.90 14.79
CA GLU A 134 -5.65 -5.60 15.70
C GLU A 134 -6.98 -5.41 14.95
N GLU A 135 -8.10 -5.59 15.66
CA GLU A 135 -9.44 -5.35 15.11
C GLU A 135 -9.52 -3.96 14.46
N ASN A 136 -10.14 -3.88 13.26
CA ASN A 136 -10.29 -2.67 12.45
C ASN A 136 -8.99 -2.08 11.86
N THR A 137 -7.85 -2.74 12.05
CA THR A 137 -6.62 -2.42 11.32
C THR A 137 -6.40 -3.45 10.21
N THR A 138 -5.76 -3.03 9.13
CA THR A 138 -5.30 -3.94 8.10
C THR A 138 -3.87 -3.60 7.78
N THR A 139 -3.00 -4.58 7.93
CA THR A 139 -1.59 -4.47 7.59
C THR A 139 -1.27 -5.39 6.42
N LEU A 140 -0.76 -4.81 5.33
CA LEU A 140 -0.36 -5.52 4.12
C LEU A 140 1.14 -5.34 3.91
N LEU A 141 1.82 -6.42 3.56
CA LEU A 141 3.27 -6.47 3.32
C LEU A 141 3.54 -7.07 1.95
N LYS A 142 4.28 -6.36 1.11
CA LYS A 142 4.72 -6.79 -0.21
C LYS A 142 6.24 -6.91 -0.22
N PHE A 143 6.74 -8.10 -0.54
CA PHE A 143 8.15 -8.30 -0.88
C PHE A 143 8.32 -8.30 -2.39
N GLU A 144 9.14 -7.39 -2.90
CA GLU A 144 9.44 -7.22 -4.31
C GLU A 144 10.90 -7.59 -4.57
N LEU A 145 11.13 -8.28 -5.68
CA LEU A 145 12.48 -8.54 -6.15
C LEU A 145 13.01 -7.28 -6.87
N PRO A 146 14.33 -7.01 -6.79
CA PRO A 146 15.34 -7.84 -6.15
C PRO A 146 15.34 -7.75 -4.61
N ASP A 147 14.97 -6.60 -4.02
CA ASP A 147 15.19 -6.34 -2.60
C ASP A 147 14.28 -5.25 -1.99
N ALA A 148 13.23 -4.81 -2.67
CA ALA A 148 12.33 -3.78 -2.14
C ALA A 148 11.16 -4.40 -1.34
N PHE A 149 10.66 -3.70 -0.33
CA PHE A 149 9.39 -4.05 0.28
C PHE A 149 8.51 -2.82 0.49
N THR A 150 7.21 -3.07 0.51
CA THR A 150 6.17 -2.08 0.83
C THR A 150 5.31 -2.61 1.96
N LEU A 151 5.07 -1.78 2.97
CA LEU A 151 4.18 -2.04 4.09
C LEU A 151 3.09 -0.98 4.10
N VAL A 152 1.82 -1.38 4.03
CA VAL A 152 0.67 -0.50 4.19
C VAL A 152 -0.04 -0.86 5.48
N GLN A 153 -0.20 0.11 6.37
CA GLN A 153 -0.99 -0.01 7.59
C GLN A 153 -2.16 0.94 7.49
N ALA A 154 -3.38 0.42 7.51
CA ALA A 154 -4.57 1.24 7.37
C ALA A 154 -5.55 1.00 8.52
N SER A 155 -6.05 2.07 9.11
CA SER A 155 -7.04 2.08 10.20
C SER A 155 -7.96 3.29 10.05
N ASN A 156 -9.28 3.10 10.16
CA ASN A 156 -10.29 4.16 10.29
C ASN A 156 -10.02 5.46 9.51
N GLY A 157 -9.97 5.37 8.17
CA GLY A 157 -9.79 6.52 7.28
C GLY A 157 -8.35 7.02 7.11
N MET A 158 -7.40 6.51 7.89
CA MET A 158 -5.97 6.79 7.77
C MET A 158 -5.24 5.58 7.19
N SER A 159 -4.24 5.83 6.34
CA SER A 159 -3.34 4.81 5.82
C SER A 159 -1.91 5.33 5.80
N ASP A 160 -1.03 4.63 6.51
CA ASP A 160 0.40 4.85 6.47
C ASP A 160 1.06 3.87 5.49
N LYS A 161 2.00 4.38 4.72
CA LYS A 161 2.80 3.60 3.79
C LYS A 161 4.27 3.72 4.16
N PHE A 162 4.93 2.59 4.30
CA PHE A 162 6.36 2.49 4.52
C PHE A 162 6.99 1.68 3.39
N SER A 163 8.12 2.15 2.90
CA SER A 163 8.95 1.42 1.94
C SER A 163 10.34 1.23 2.51
N GLY A 164 11.02 0.18 2.05
CA GLY A 164 12.39 -0.07 2.42
C GLY A 164 13.01 -1.22 1.65
N THR A 165 14.15 -1.68 2.14
CA THR A 165 14.89 -2.79 1.54
C THR A 165 14.88 -3.99 2.46
N TRP A 166 14.85 -5.20 1.89
CA TRP A 166 14.94 -6.46 2.61
C TRP A 166 16.05 -7.35 2.05
N ILE A 167 16.76 -8.04 2.95
CA ILE A 167 17.86 -8.94 2.59
C ILE A 167 17.67 -10.26 3.31
N TYR A 168 17.48 -11.35 2.57
CA TYR A 168 17.43 -12.70 3.10
C TYR A 168 18.84 -13.29 3.24
N ASN A 169 19.11 -13.85 4.43
CA ASN A 169 20.31 -14.62 4.71
C ASN A 169 19.93 -16.10 4.85
N PRO A 170 20.27 -16.96 3.87
CA PRO A 170 19.90 -18.38 3.90
C PRO A 170 20.63 -19.17 4.99
N LYS A 171 21.84 -18.75 5.39
CA LYS A 171 22.64 -19.46 6.41
C LYS A 171 22.01 -19.32 7.79
N GLU A 172 21.51 -18.14 8.08
CA GLU A 172 20.89 -17.83 9.37
C GLU A 172 19.38 -17.99 9.35
N LYS A 173 18.77 -18.19 8.16
CA LYS A 173 17.33 -18.17 7.93
C LYS A 173 16.68 -16.91 8.49
N SER A 174 17.26 -15.76 8.16
CA SER A 174 16.81 -14.46 8.65
C SER A 174 16.60 -13.46 7.53
N VAL A 175 15.72 -12.48 7.74
CA VAL A 175 15.56 -11.31 6.88
C VAL A 175 16.02 -10.07 7.66
N ILE A 176 16.79 -9.20 7.02
CA ILE A 176 17.12 -7.87 7.53
C ILE A 176 16.22 -6.86 6.81
N PHE A 177 15.48 -6.06 7.56
CA PHE A 177 14.67 -4.95 7.05
C PHE A 177 15.35 -3.62 7.32
N MET A 178 15.51 -2.82 6.27
CA MET A 178 16.08 -1.48 6.34
C MET A 178 15.00 -0.48 5.95
N SER A 179 14.31 0.07 6.96
CA SER A 179 13.24 1.06 6.77
C SER A 179 13.00 1.88 8.03
N PHE A 180 12.19 2.93 7.90
CA PHE A 180 11.70 3.73 9.01
C PHE A 180 10.46 3.13 9.71
N SER A 181 9.95 1.98 9.25
CA SER A 181 8.82 1.32 9.90
C SER A 181 9.22 0.81 11.29
N HIS A 182 8.39 1.09 12.30
CA HIS A 182 8.55 0.48 13.61
C HIS A 182 8.21 -1.01 13.60
N LEU A 183 7.39 -1.47 12.64
CA LEU A 183 6.99 -2.87 12.51
C LEU A 183 8.09 -3.71 11.87
N LEU A 184 8.68 -3.23 10.78
CA LEU A 184 9.67 -3.92 9.98
C LEU A 184 11.00 -3.17 9.97
N ARG A 185 11.85 -3.48 10.95
CA ARG A 185 13.21 -2.95 11.04
C ARG A 185 14.17 -3.95 11.66
N GLY A 186 15.40 -3.91 11.19
CA GLY A 186 16.48 -4.77 11.65
C GLY A 186 16.29 -6.24 11.29
N LYS A 187 16.99 -7.11 12.01
CA LYS A 187 17.00 -8.54 11.75
C LYS A 187 15.80 -9.26 12.36
N MET A 188 15.17 -10.11 11.57
CA MET A 188 14.10 -11.02 11.98
C MET A 188 14.40 -12.43 11.50
N GLN A 189 14.20 -13.42 12.36
CA GLN A 189 14.33 -14.84 12.01
C GLN A 189 13.09 -15.32 11.27
N VAL A 190 13.27 -16.09 10.20
CA VAL A 190 12.18 -16.79 9.50
C VAL A 190 11.93 -18.10 10.22
N VAL A 191 10.89 -18.12 11.06
CA VAL A 191 10.52 -19.29 11.88
C VAL A 191 9.72 -20.29 11.05
N GLU A 192 8.80 -19.78 10.23
CA GLU A 192 7.94 -20.59 9.38
C GLU A 192 7.72 -19.90 8.05
N TYR A 193 7.76 -20.67 6.97
CA TYR A 193 7.41 -20.21 5.64
C TYR A 193 6.80 -21.35 4.83
N SER A 194 5.67 -21.08 4.19
CA SER A 194 4.97 -21.95 3.24
C SER A 194 4.29 -21.10 2.17
N ALA A 195 3.60 -21.75 1.23
CA ALA A 195 2.85 -21.04 0.18
C ALA A 195 1.81 -20.05 0.76
N ASN A 196 1.28 -20.31 1.96
CA ASN A 196 0.18 -19.56 2.55
C ASN A 196 0.51 -18.85 3.86
N LYS A 197 1.66 -19.13 4.48
CA LYS A 197 1.99 -18.65 5.83
C LYS A 197 3.44 -18.22 5.93
N LEU A 198 3.67 -17.11 6.62
CA LEU A 198 4.97 -16.56 6.96
C LEU A 198 4.98 -16.15 8.42
N VAL A 199 6.00 -16.59 9.17
CA VAL A 199 6.22 -16.18 10.55
C VAL A 199 7.64 -15.64 10.70
N LEU A 200 7.74 -14.37 11.08
CA LEU A 200 9.00 -13.68 11.34
C LEU A 200 9.12 -13.36 12.83
N GLN A 201 10.24 -13.72 13.44
CA GLN A 201 10.54 -13.46 14.85
C GLN A 201 11.64 -12.41 14.99
N GLY A 202 11.29 -11.23 15.50
CA GLY A 202 12.23 -10.22 15.94
C GLY A 202 12.54 -10.34 17.43
N LYS A 203 13.38 -9.44 17.95
CA LYS A 203 13.74 -9.39 19.38
C LYS A 203 12.53 -9.14 20.28
N ASP A 204 11.66 -8.20 19.89
CA ASP A 204 10.56 -7.72 20.73
C ASP A 204 9.16 -8.06 20.19
N ARG A 205 9.08 -8.76 19.03
CA ARG A 205 7.80 -9.04 18.37
C ARG A 205 7.85 -10.24 17.43
N THR A 206 6.69 -10.82 17.20
CA THR A 206 6.44 -11.85 16.19
C THR A 206 5.47 -11.29 15.15
N ILE A 207 5.77 -11.50 13.87
CA ILE A 207 4.89 -11.13 12.76
C ILE A 207 4.40 -12.42 12.15
N GLN A 208 3.08 -12.61 12.15
CA GLN A 208 2.42 -13.67 11.44
C GLN A 208 1.72 -13.07 10.23
N ALA A 209 1.90 -13.69 9.07
CA ALA A 209 1.27 -13.24 7.85
C ALA A 209 0.75 -14.40 7.03
N GLU A 210 -0.39 -14.19 6.41
CA GLU A 210 -0.98 -15.10 5.44
C GLU A 210 -0.76 -14.58 4.03
N ARG A 211 -0.58 -15.48 3.07
CA ARG A 211 -0.46 -15.08 1.67
C ARG A 211 -1.76 -14.40 1.26
N LEU A 212 -1.65 -13.18 0.75
CA LEU A 212 -2.82 -12.49 0.22
C LEU A 212 -3.26 -13.25 -1.03
N LYS A 213 -4.42 -13.91 -0.95
CA LYS A 213 -5.06 -14.48 -2.15
C LYS A 213 -5.37 -13.30 -3.06
N GLU A 214 -4.93 -13.37 -4.31
CA GLU A 214 -5.42 -12.43 -5.33
C GLU A 214 -6.94 -12.43 -5.23
N SER A 215 -7.53 -11.23 -5.10
CA SER A 215 -8.98 -11.09 -5.11
C SER A 215 -9.49 -11.85 -6.33
N ALA A 216 -10.34 -12.86 -6.12
CA ALA A 216 -10.72 -13.83 -7.13
C ALA A 216 -11.44 -13.23 -8.36
N GLY A 217 -11.69 -11.92 -8.37
CA GLY A 217 -12.03 -11.14 -9.54
C GLY A 217 -10.95 -10.10 -9.83
N LYS A 218 -10.56 -10.00 -11.12
CA LYS A 218 -9.82 -8.85 -11.65
C LYS A 218 -10.60 -7.58 -11.26
N ILE A 219 -9.94 -6.65 -10.57
CA ILE A 219 -10.54 -5.35 -10.24
C ILE A 219 -11.09 -4.74 -11.53
N GLU A 220 -12.40 -4.54 -11.58
CA GLU A 220 -13.09 -4.05 -12.77
C GLU A 220 -12.83 -2.56 -12.90
N ARG A 221 -12.05 -2.18 -13.92
CA ARG A 221 -11.67 -0.80 -14.22
C ARG A 221 -12.73 -0.15 -15.09
N LEU A 222 -13.10 1.09 -14.78
CA LEU A 222 -14.05 1.85 -15.58
C LEU A 222 -13.31 2.60 -16.69
N THR A 223 -13.29 2.03 -17.90
CA THR A 223 -12.47 2.52 -19.02
C THR A 223 -13.21 3.37 -20.04
N PHE A 224 -14.46 3.76 -19.77
CA PHE A 224 -15.24 4.62 -20.66
C PHE A 224 -14.85 6.09 -20.50
N GLU A 225 -14.97 6.87 -21.56
CA GLU A 225 -14.76 8.33 -21.58
C GLU A 225 -16.05 9.08 -21.97
N GLU A 226 -16.05 10.42 -21.90
CA GLU A 226 -17.23 11.24 -22.17
C GLU A 226 -17.78 11.02 -23.60
N GLU A 227 -16.91 10.77 -24.56
CA GLU A 227 -17.25 10.53 -25.96
C GLU A 227 -17.95 9.17 -26.20
N ASP A 228 -17.90 8.26 -25.22
CA ASP A 228 -18.57 6.95 -25.29
C ASP A 228 -20.07 7.01 -24.97
N PHE A 229 -20.58 8.19 -24.59
CA PHE A 229 -21.97 8.40 -24.21
C PHE A 229 -22.80 8.99 -25.35
N PRO A 230 -24.07 8.57 -25.51
CA PRO A 230 -24.95 9.09 -26.54
C PRO A 230 -25.24 10.58 -26.33
N GLU A 231 -25.36 11.33 -27.43
CA GLU A 231 -25.89 12.70 -27.42
C GLU A 231 -27.35 12.69 -26.89
N GLU A 232 -27.72 13.74 -26.13
CA GLU A 232 -28.93 13.91 -25.31
C GLU A 232 -30.24 13.31 -25.88
N GLU A 233 -30.43 13.31 -27.19
CA GLU A 233 -31.68 12.87 -27.84
C GLU A 233 -31.87 11.33 -27.87
N GLN A 234 -30.80 10.53 -27.76
CA GLN A 234 -30.88 9.05 -27.86
C GLN A 234 -31.12 8.32 -26.54
N GLN A 235 -30.92 8.97 -25.38
CA GLN A 235 -31.20 8.36 -24.07
C GLN A 235 -32.69 8.06 -23.85
N SER A 236 -33.58 8.78 -24.55
CA SER A 236 -35.04 8.64 -24.45
C SER A 236 -35.60 7.25 -24.82
N GLN A 237 -34.81 6.39 -25.45
CA GLN A 237 -35.25 5.04 -25.87
C GLN A 237 -35.14 3.97 -24.78
N TYR A 238 -34.41 4.23 -23.69
CA TYR A 238 -34.21 3.23 -22.62
C TYR A 238 -34.89 3.69 -21.32
N GLN A 239 -35.86 2.89 -20.84
CA GLN A 239 -36.51 3.14 -19.55
C GLN A 239 -35.68 2.52 -18.42
N LEU A 240 -35.30 3.33 -17.44
CA LEU A 240 -34.69 2.85 -16.21
C LEU A 240 -35.73 2.05 -15.40
N PRO A 241 -35.31 1.02 -14.64
CA PRO A 241 -36.26 0.16 -13.93
C PRO A 241 -37.04 0.88 -12.82
N TRP A 242 -36.66 2.10 -12.42
CA TRP A 242 -37.15 2.76 -11.20
C TRP A 242 -37.88 4.09 -11.45
N GLN A 243 -38.50 4.23 -12.63
CA GLN A 243 -39.26 5.43 -13.02
C GLN A 243 -40.55 5.61 -12.22
N ASP A 244 -41.21 4.52 -11.82
CA ASP A 244 -42.45 4.57 -11.04
C ASP A 244 -42.16 4.74 -9.54
N PHE A 245 -42.45 5.94 -9.04
CA PHE A 245 -42.31 6.26 -7.62
C PHE A 245 -43.26 5.45 -6.73
N ASP A 246 -44.49 5.19 -7.17
CA ASP A 246 -45.49 4.50 -6.38
C ASP A 246 -45.14 3.01 -6.26
N GLU A 247 -44.62 2.41 -7.33
CA GLU A 247 -44.03 1.05 -7.29
C GLU A 247 -42.86 0.99 -6.32
N MET A 248 -41.89 1.90 -6.44
CA MET A 248 -40.74 1.96 -5.54
C MET A 248 -41.17 2.11 -4.08
N ALA A 249 -42.08 3.04 -3.78
CA ALA A 249 -42.57 3.26 -2.41
C ALA A 249 -43.31 2.02 -1.86
N SER A 250 -44.09 1.35 -2.70
CA SER A 250 -44.79 0.11 -2.34
C SER A 250 -43.81 -1.00 -1.97
N VAL A 251 -42.78 -1.22 -2.79
CA VAL A 251 -41.76 -2.24 -2.56
C VAL A 251 -40.92 -1.92 -1.32
N LEU A 252 -40.45 -0.68 -1.20
CA LEU A 252 -39.59 -0.25 -0.09
C LEU A 252 -40.32 -0.16 1.26
N LYS A 253 -41.65 -0.19 1.28
CA LYS A 253 -42.44 -0.27 2.51
C LYS A 253 -42.17 -1.57 3.28
N GLU A 254 -41.79 -2.65 2.59
CA GLU A 254 -41.48 -3.92 3.23
C GLU A 254 -40.02 -4.00 3.72
N VAL A 255 -39.16 -3.08 3.27
CA VAL A 255 -37.73 -3.06 3.63
C VAL A 255 -37.50 -2.16 4.85
N ALA A 256 -36.93 -2.72 5.91
CA ALA A 256 -36.55 -1.98 7.12
C ALA A 256 -35.20 -1.28 6.94
N SER A 257 -34.19 -2.03 6.48
CA SER A 257 -32.85 -1.51 6.26
C SER A 257 -32.04 -2.34 5.28
N LEU A 258 -31.00 -1.72 4.74
CA LEU A 258 -30.01 -2.34 3.86
C LEU A 258 -28.64 -2.23 4.51
N LYS A 259 -27.90 -3.33 4.53
CA LYS A 259 -26.49 -3.36 4.95
C LYS A 259 -25.63 -3.53 3.71
N TYR A 260 -24.64 -2.67 3.54
CA TYR A 260 -23.66 -2.74 2.47
C TYR A 260 -22.26 -2.90 3.04
N THR A 261 -21.41 -3.66 2.35
CA THR A 261 -19.96 -3.63 2.56
C THR A 261 -19.34 -2.59 1.65
N TYR A 262 -18.27 -1.97 2.14
CA TYR A 262 -17.53 -0.95 1.40
C TYR A 262 -16.04 -1.31 1.31
N GLY A 263 -15.57 -1.53 0.08
CA GLY A 263 -14.20 -1.83 -0.28
C GLY A 263 -13.50 -0.61 -0.88
N LYS A 264 -12.29 -0.29 -0.40
CA LYS A 264 -11.37 0.67 -1.04
C LYS A 264 -10.16 -0.07 -1.60
N LEU A 265 -9.72 0.28 -2.81
CA LEU A 265 -8.52 -0.29 -3.40
C LEU A 265 -7.27 0.16 -2.64
N VAL A 266 -6.40 -0.81 -2.35
CA VAL A 266 -5.01 -0.57 -1.95
C VAL A 266 -4.14 -0.79 -3.18
N ASN A 267 -3.78 0.30 -3.87
CA ASN A 267 -3.17 0.30 -5.20
C ASN A 267 -1.91 -0.58 -5.26
N GLU A 268 -1.05 -0.53 -4.25
CA GLU A 268 0.23 -1.26 -4.21
C GLU A 268 0.07 -2.78 -4.23
N PHE A 269 -1.10 -3.25 -3.76
CA PHE A 269 -1.44 -4.66 -3.59
C PHE A 269 -2.49 -5.13 -4.60
N ASN A 270 -3.06 -4.22 -5.38
CA ASN A 270 -4.18 -4.47 -6.29
C ASN A 270 -5.29 -5.30 -5.60
N THR A 271 -5.65 -4.90 -4.38
CA THR A 271 -6.63 -5.61 -3.54
C THR A 271 -7.64 -4.65 -2.94
N LEU A 272 -8.88 -5.11 -2.74
CA LEU A 272 -9.88 -4.36 -2.00
C LEU A 272 -9.72 -4.59 -0.49
N LYS A 273 -9.62 -3.49 0.26
CA LYS A 273 -9.77 -3.49 1.71
C LYS A 273 -11.22 -3.13 2.04
N TYR A 274 -11.96 -4.08 2.57
CA TYR A 274 -13.27 -3.84 3.14
C TYR A 274 -13.10 -3.22 4.52
N THR A 275 -13.50 -1.97 4.66
CA THR A 275 -13.19 -1.17 5.85
C THR A 275 -14.37 -1.10 6.82
N ASN A 276 -15.59 -0.96 6.29
CA ASN A 276 -16.77 -0.66 7.09
C ASN A 276 -18.05 -1.17 6.42
N SER A 277 -19.11 -1.25 7.21
CA SER A 277 -20.46 -1.47 6.71
C SER A 277 -21.24 -0.16 6.73
N ILE A 278 -22.01 0.09 5.66
CA ILE A 278 -23.01 1.14 5.62
C ILE A 278 -24.35 0.51 5.95
N LEU A 279 -25.05 1.06 6.94
CA LEU A 279 -26.44 0.72 7.23
C LEU A 279 -27.34 1.84 6.72
N SER A 280 -28.23 1.53 5.79
CA SER A 280 -29.25 2.46 5.30
C SER A 280 -30.60 2.06 5.87
N THR A 281 -31.17 2.86 6.78
CA THR A 281 -32.54 2.64 7.27
C THR A 281 -33.52 3.32 6.35
N ILE A 282 -34.61 2.63 6.02
CA ILE A 282 -35.61 3.12 5.08
C ILE A 282 -36.87 3.47 5.85
N LYS A 283 -37.47 4.62 5.53
CA LYS A 283 -38.82 5.02 6.00
C LYS A 283 -39.67 5.38 4.78
N VAL A 284 -40.91 4.92 4.79
CA VAL A 284 -41.89 5.24 3.74
C VAL A 284 -43.10 5.86 4.42
N ASP A 285 -43.46 7.07 4.01
CA ASP A 285 -44.67 7.75 4.47
C ASP A 285 -45.73 7.63 3.36
N THR A 286 -46.82 6.92 3.66
CA THR A 286 -47.94 6.73 2.74
C THR A 286 -48.98 7.85 2.80
N GLN A 287 -48.98 8.65 3.88
CA GLN A 287 -49.88 9.82 4.00
C GLN A 287 -49.32 11.02 3.24
N LYS A 288 -48.00 11.17 3.26
CA LYS A 288 -47.24 12.09 2.41
C LYS A 288 -46.29 11.25 1.55
N PRO A 289 -46.73 10.79 0.36
CA PRO A 289 -45.99 9.83 -0.46
C PRO A 289 -44.52 10.20 -0.60
N SER A 290 -43.70 9.54 0.22
CA SER A 290 -42.28 9.82 0.33
C SER A 290 -41.49 8.62 0.84
N VAL A 291 -40.24 8.57 0.44
CA VAL A 291 -39.25 7.58 0.86
C VAL A 291 -38.01 8.31 1.36
N GLU A 292 -37.53 7.91 2.53
CA GLU A 292 -36.34 8.44 3.18
C GLU A 292 -35.32 7.31 3.41
N PHE A 293 -34.08 7.57 3.05
CA PHE A 293 -32.92 6.73 3.39
C PHE A 293 -32.04 7.49 4.37
N THR A 294 -31.93 7.01 5.61
CA THR A 294 -30.94 7.51 6.58
C THR A 294 -29.72 6.60 6.57
N ASN A 295 -28.53 7.13 6.27
CA ASN A 295 -27.32 6.33 6.11
C ASN A 295 -26.38 6.51 7.30
N TYR A 296 -25.94 5.37 7.83
CA TYR A 296 -25.03 5.27 8.97
C TYR A 296 -23.76 4.54 8.57
N TYR A 297 -22.64 5.03 9.07
CA TYR A 297 -21.35 4.35 9.01
C TYR A 297 -21.18 3.54 10.29
N ILE A 298 -20.89 2.25 10.15
CA ILE A 298 -20.63 1.35 11.27
C ILE A 298 -19.13 1.06 11.29
N SER A 299 -18.46 1.49 12.37
CA SER A 299 -17.04 1.23 12.63
C SER A 299 -16.88 0.66 14.03
N GLY A 300 -16.52 -0.62 14.13
CA GLY A 300 -16.46 -1.32 15.42
C GLY A 300 -17.82 -1.30 16.13
N LYS A 301 -17.87 -0.65 17.31
CA LYS A 301 -19.10 -0.51 18.13
C LYS A 301 -19.80 0.84 17.91
N ASP A 302 -19.20 1.76 17.16
CA ASP A 302 -19.74 3.10 16.95
C ASP A 302 -20.57 3.14 15.66
N THR A 303 -21.67 3.89 15.72
CA THR A 303 -22.57 4.12 14.59
C THR A 303 -22.83 5.62 14.46
N SER A 304 -22.46 6.19 13.31
CA SER A 304 -22.60 7.62 13.05
C SER A 304 -23.40 7.85 11.78
N GLN A 305 -24.44 8.68 11.86
CA GLN A 305 -25.18 9.12 10.67
C GLN A 305 -24.28 10.04 9.84
N PHE A 306 -24.20 9.81 8.53
CA PHE A 306 -23.40 10.64 7.63
C PHE A 306 -24.21 11.27 6.49
N SER A 307 -25.38 10.73 6.15
CA SER A 307 -26.26 11.35 5.15
C SER A 307 -27.71 10.93 5.31
N GLN A 308 -28.59 11.68 4.65
CA GLN A 308 -30.02 11.41 4.56
C GLN A 308 -30.50 11.82 3.18
N ASN A 309 -31.16 10.89 2.46
CA ASN A 309 -31.70 11.12 1.13
C ASN A 309 -33.23 11.01 1.18
N TYR A 310 -33.93 11.86 0.43
CA TYR A 310 -35.39 11.91 0.44
C TYR A 310 -35.96 12.00 -0.99
N LYS A 311 -37.03 11.23 -1.28
CA LYS A 311 -37.78 11.27 -2.54
C LYS A 311 -39.28 11.37 -2.24
N GLY A 312 -39.99 12.33 -2.84
CA GLY A 312 -41.45 12.52 -2.66
C GLY A 312 -41.97 13.90 -3.10
N GLY A 313 -43.29 14.06 -3.20
CA GLY A 313 -43.94 15.32 -3.62
C GLY A 313 -43.89 15.61 -5.14
N LEU A 314 -44.09 16.88 -5.55
CA LEU A 314 -44.02 17.32 -6.97
C LEU A 314 -42.59 17.64 -7.45
N MET A 315 -41.67 18.00 -6.55
CA MET A 315 -40.27 18.29 -6.88
C MET A 315 -39.34 17.06 -6.84
N GLY A 316 -39.78 15.94 -6.25
CA GLY A 316 -38.94 14.76 -6.02
C GLY A 316 -39.09 13.61 -7.04
N ARG A 317 -39.93 13.73 -8.06
CA ARG A 317 -40.25 12.60 -8.96
C ARG A 317 -39.19 12.29 -10.03
N TYR A 318 -38.27 13.21 -10.32
CA TYR A 318 -37.43 13.16 -11.52
C TYR A 318 -36.06 12.48 -11.35
N ASN A 319 -35.77 11.91 -10.18
CA ASN A 319 -34.50 11.21 -9.95
C ASN A 319 -34.69 9.69 -10.02
N ASP A 320 -34.49 9.11 -11.20
CA ASP A 320 -34.58 7.66 -11.46
C ASP A 320 -33.44 6.87 -10.81
N PHE A 321 -32.40 7.56 -10.31
CA PHE A 321 -31.23 6.99 -9.63
C PHE A 321 -31.33 7.07 -8.11
N PHE A 322 -32.47 7.46 -7.54
CA PHE A 322 -32.61 7.52 -6.08
C PHE A 322 -32.30 6.17 -5.42
N PRO A 323 -31.55 6.10 -4.29
CA PRO A 323 -31.10 7.22 -3.44
C PRO A 323 -29.77 7.89 -3.85
N ARG A 324 -29.28 7.68 -5.07
CA ARG A 324 -28.10 8.36 -5.63
C ARG A 324 -28.51 9.59 -6.42
N GLU A 325 -27.55 10.47 -6.63
CA GLU A 325 -27.67 11.50 -7.66
C GLU A 325 -27.57 10.84 -9.04
N ALA A 326 -28.27 11.42 -10.02
CA ALA A 326 -28.20 10.94 -11.39
C ALA A 326 -26.82 11.30 -11.98
N PRO A 327 -26.06 10.33 -12.49
CA PRO A 327 -24.84 10.63 -13.23
C PRO A 327 -25.20 11.32 -14.55
N TRP A 328 -24.33 12.20 -15.03
CA TRP A 328 -24.46 12.85 -16.33
C TRP A 328 -23.09 13.13 -16.95
N PRO A 329 -22.83 12.67 -18.20
CA PRO A 329 -23.67 11.78 -19.00
C PRO A 329 -23.75 10.35 -18.46
N TYR A 330 -24.69 9.55 -18.96
CA TYR A 330 -24.82 8.13 -18.63
C TYR A 330 -25.33 7.29 -19.80
N ARG A 331 -25.12 5.96 -19.72
CA ARG A 331 -25.67 4.97 -20.65
C ARG A 331 -26.11 3.72 -19.92
N ILE A 332 -27.14 3.07 -20.42
CA ILE A 332 -27.53 1.72 -19.98
C ILE A 332 -26.78 0.72 -20.84
N THR A 333 -25.96 -0.13 -20.23
CA THR A 333 -25.15 -1.12 -20.95
C THR A 333 -25.89 -2.44 -21.15
N GLY A 334 -26.95 -2.69 -20.37
CA GLY A 334 -27.81 -3.85 -20.51
C GLY A 334 -28.31 -4.39 -19.17
N ILE A 335 -28.68 -5.67 -19.17
CA ILE A 335 -29.08 -6.40 -17.97
C ILE A 335 -28.01 -7.44 -17.66
N GLU A 336 -27.52 -7.45 -16.43
CA GLU A 336 -26.54 -8.40 -15.93
C GLU A 336 -27.07 -9.14 -14.71
N LYS A 337 -26.69 -10.42 -14.57
CA LYS A 337 -26.93 -11.19 -13.35
C LYS A 337 -25.72 -11.07 -12.42
N VAL A 338 -25.88 -10.38 -11.30
CA VAL A 338 -24.79 -10.13 -10.34
C VAL A 338 -25.02 -10.87 -9.04
N THR A 339 -23.95 -11.51 -8.54
CA THR A 339 -23.95 -12.16 -7.23
C THR A 339 -23.16 -11.32 -6.25
N VAL A 340 -23.81 -10.94 -5.16
CA VAL A 340 -23.25 -10.22 -4.00
C VAL A 340 -23.60 -11.00 -2.72
N PRO A 341 -23.06 -10.66 -1.54
CA PRO A 341 -23.33 -11.45 -0.33
C PRO A 341 -24.82 -11.56 0.03
N ALA A 342 -25.64 -10.56 -0.32
CA ALA A 342 -27.10 -10.61 -0.12
C ALA A 342 -27.84 -11.59 -1.05
N GLY A 343 -27.21 -12.07 -2.12
CA GLY A 343 -27.81 -12.98 -3.09
C GLY A 343 -27.44 -12.68 -4.54
N THR A 344 -28.15 -13.30 -5.47
CA THR A 344 -27.98 -13.09 -6.91
C THR A 344 -29.19 -12.38 -7.49
N PHE A 345 -28.96 -11.30 -8.22
CA PHE A 345 -30.00 -10.40 -8.73
C PHE A 345 -29.85 -10.18 -10.23
N GLU A 346 -30.96 -9.97 -10.92
CA GLU A 346 -30.97 -9.40 -12.27
C GLU A 346 -31.00 -7.88 -12.15
N CYS A 347 -29.99 -7.24 -12.70
CA CYS A 347 -29.75 -5.81 -12.55
C CYS A 347 -29.67 -5.11 -13.90
N THR A 348 -30.29 -3.96 -14.00
CA THR A 348 -29.98 -2.99 -15.05
C THR A 348 -28.64 -2.34 -14.72
N VAL A 349 -27.75 -2.32 -15.69
CA VAL A 349 -26.39 -1.80 -15.53
C VAL A 349 -26.29 -0.44 -16.19
N VAL A 350 -25.86 0.53 -15.39
CA VAL A 350 -25.65 1.91 -15.83
C VAL A 350 -24.19 2.27 -15.63
N GLU A 351 -23.58 2.81 -16.68
CA GLU A 351 -22.29 3.48 -16.63
C GLU A 351 -22.53 4.98 -16.77
N GLY A 352 -21.77 5.80 -16.06
CA GLY A 352 -21.91 7.24 -16.16
C GLY A 352 -20.77 8.02 -15.53
N ILE A 353 -20.82 9.33 -15.72
CA ILE A 353 -19.88 10.29 -15.16
C ILE A 353 -20.61 11.14 -14.12
N ASN A 354 -19.99 11.40 -12.97
CA ASN A 354 -20.50 12.31 -11.95
C ASN A 354 -19.37 13.27 -11.54
N GLY A 355 -19.32 14.46 -12.15
CA GLY A 355 -18.16 15.34 -12.05
C GLY A 355 -16.94 14.68 -12.67
N GLU A 356 -15.87 14.49 -11.89
CA GLU A 356 -14.64 13.81 -12.33
C GLU A 356 -14.69 12.28 -12.08
N GLN A 357 -15.78 11.78 -11.51
CA GLN A 357 -15.91 10.38 -11.11
C GLN A 357 -16.55 9.56 -12.23
N LYS A 358 -15.93 8.42 -12.56
CA LYS A 358 -16.58 7.35 -13.33
C LYS A 358 -17.37 6.48 -12.36
N VAL A 359 -18.62 6.21 -12.69
CA VAL A 359 -19.50 5.37 -11.87
C VAL A 359 -20.10 4.24 -12.68
N LYS A 360 -20.26 3.08 -12.04
CA LYS A 360 -21.02 1.96 -12.57
C LYS A 360 -21.96 1.41 -11.52
N PHE A 361 -23.23 1.34 -11.87
CA PHE A 361 -24.31 0.94 -10.98
C PHE A 361 -25.00 -0.33 -11.46
N TRP A 362 -25.26 -1.24 -10.55
CA TRP A 362 -26.13 -2.41 -10.78
C TRP A 362 -27.43 -2.23 -10.00
N MET A 363 -28.44 -1.74 -10.72
CA MET A 363 -29.78 -1.43 -10.21
C MET A 363 -30.64 -2.70 -10.22
N ILE A 364 -31.05 -3.20 -9.05
CA ILE A 364 -31.88 -4.42 -8.97
C ILE A 364 -33.24 -4.14 -9.60
N ASN A 365 -33.61 -4.93 -10.63
CA ASN A 365 -34.79 -4.65 -11.45
C ASN A 365 -36.10 -4.78 -10.64
N ASN A 366 -36.18 -5.79 -9.77
CA ASN A 366 -37.39 -6.08 -8.98
C ASN A 366 -37.34 -5.47 -7.57
N LEU A 367 -36.38 -4.61 -7.27
CA LEU A 367 -36.25 -3.94 -5.98
C LEU A 367 -35.86 -2.47 -6.17
N PRO A 368 -36.79 -1.62 -6.64
CA PRO A 368 -36.48 -0.22 -6.92
C PRO A 368 -35.90 0.54 -5.74
N GLY A 369 -34.87 1.36 -6.00
CA GLY A 369 -34.13 2.10 -4.99
C GLY A 369 -33.05 1.29 -4.25
N VAL A 370 -32.78 0.05 -4.67
CA VAL A 370 -31.75 -0.81 -4.08
C VAL A 370 -30.72 -1.23 -5.12
N TYR A 371 -29.47 -0.85 -4.89
CA TYR A 371 -28.33 -1.24 -5.72
C TYR A 371 -27.76 -2.56 -5.22
N ALA A 372 -27.48 -3.50 -6.12
CA ALA A 372 -26.74 -4.71 -5.75
C ALA A 372 -25.25 -4.38 -5.55
N LYS A 373 -24.69 -3.59 -6.45
CA LYS A 373 -23.28 -3.22 -6.50
C LYS A 373 -23.12 -1.81 -7.07
N GLU A 374 -22.11 -1.10 -6.60
CA GLU A 374 -21.66 0.18 -7.14
C GLU A 374 -20.14 0.17 -7.23
N ILE A 375 -19.59 0.66 -8.35
CA ILE A 375 -18.17 0.97 -8.49
C ILE A 375 -18.05 2.47 -8.72
N ILE A 376 -17.14 3.10 -7.99
CA ILE A 376 -16.76 4.50 -8.18
C ILE A 376 -15.25 4.54 -8.39
N GLU A 377 -14.84 5.13 -9.49
CA GLU A 377 -13.44 5.30 -9.88
C GLU A 377 -13.17 6.77 -10.16
N GLU A 378 -12.13 7.31 -9.53
CA GLU A 378 -11.77 8.73 -9.59
C GLU A 378 -10.24 8.82 -9.59
N THR A 379 -9.71 9.82 -10.29
CA THR A 379 -8.28 10.16 -10.22
C THR A 379 -8.19 11.52 -9.56
N ASP A 380 -7.47 11.60 -8.43
CA ASP A 380 -7.28 12.89 -7.76
C ASP A 380 -6.34 13.82 -8.56
N PRO A 381 -6.23 15.12 -8.21
CA PRO A 381 -5.36 16.06 -8.91
C PRO A 381 -3.86 15.73 -8.90
N PHE A 382 -3.44 14.69 -8.18
CA PHE A 382 -2.06 14.21 -8.09
C PHE A 382 -1.87 12.87 -8.80
N ASP A 383 -2.79 12.52 -9.71
CA ASP A 383 -2.83 11.26 -10.46
C ASP A 383 -2.96 10.01 -9.56
N ASN A 384 -3.44 10.16 -8.32
CA ASN A 384 -3.74 9.01 -7.48
C ASN A 384 -5.13 8.48 -7.80
N LEU A 385 -5.15 7.22 -8.18
CA LEU A 385 -6.38 6.48 -8.38
C LEU A 385 -7.08 6.19 -7.04
N GLU A 386 -8.29 6.72 -6.88
CA GLU A 386 -9.26 6.29 -5.90
C GLU A 386 -10.26 5.31 -6.54
N TYR A 387 -10.33 4.10 -6.00
CA TYR A 387 -11.28 3.10 -6.44
C TYR A 387 -12.06 2.52 -5.25
N ARG A 388 -13.39 2.53 -5.39
CA ARG A 388 -14.34 2.17 -4.34
C ARG A 388 -15.36 1.20 -4.90
N VAL A 389 -15.68 0.18 -4.11
CA VAL A 389 -16.75 -0.78 -4.40
C VAL A 389 -17.69 -0.83 -3.22
N LYS A 390 -18.99 -0.76 -3.50
CA LYS A 390 -20.05 -0.98 -2.53
C LYS A 390 -20.86 -2.18 -2.96
N GLU A 391 -21.05 -3.16 -2.08
CA GLU A 391 -21.81 -4.39 -2.37
C GLU A 391 -22.89 -4.59 -1.32
N LEU A 392 -24.07 -5.01 -1.78
CA LEU A 392 -25.19 -5.30 -0.89
C LEU A 392 -24.90 -6.58 -0.09
N GLU A 393 -24.81 -6.42 1.23
CA GLU A 393 -24.48 -7.48 2.16
C GLU A 393 -25.75 -8.18 2.67
N LYS A 394 -26.76 -7.38 3.02
CA LYS A 394 -28.00 -7.90 3.59
C LYS A 394 -29.17 -6.94 3.36
N ILE A 395 -30.35 -7.50 3.11
CA ILE A 395 -31.63 -6.81 3.15
C ILE A 395 -32.36 -7.27 4.42
N ASN A 396 -32.78 -6.33 5.27
CA ASN A 396 -33.62 -6.64 6.42
C ASN A 396 -35.05 -6.15 6.11
N TYR A 397 -36.00 -7.06 6.08
CA TYR A 397 -37.42 -6.74 5.92
C TYR A 397 -38.06 -6.38 7.27
N ARG A 398 -39.17 -5.64 7.25
CA ARG A 398 -39.98 -5.40 8.46
C ARG A 398 -40.74 -6.68 8.78
N ASP A 399 -40.73 -7.11 10.05
CA ASP A 399 -41.26 -8.42 10.49
C ASP A 399 -42.65 -8.71 9.90
N GLY A 400 -42.74 -9.82 9.16
CA GLY A 400 -43.93 -10.22 8.39
C GLY A 400 -43.67 -11.24 7.29
N LYS A 401 -42.41 -11.41 6.84
CA LYS A 401 -41.91 -12.53 6.01
C LYS A 401 -40.43 -12.80 6.24
#